data_AF-A0A970Y632-F1
#
_entry.id   AF-A0A970Y632-F1
#
_cell.length_a   1.000
_cell.length_b   1.000
_cell.length_c   1.000
_cell.angle_alpha   90.00
_cell.angle_beta   90.00
_cell.angle_gamma   90.00
#
_symmetry.space_group_name_H-M   'P 1'
#
loop_
_entity.id
_entity.type
_entity.pdbx_description
1 polymer ?
#
loop_
_entity_poly.entity_id
_entity_poly.type
_entity_poly.pdbx_seq_one_letter_code
_entity_poly.pdbx_strand_id
1 'polypeptide(L)'
;MPTLIIEDLERVLDYLAPLALAEPWDNVGLLVGHRSHEVRRVLVALDLTEDVVVEAVSGGYQAIVSHHPLIFRPMNRVTDGDRQGVMVNQLIAGDVAAFACHTNLDGAPRGLCDQLADELGLVEREPLVRTPPGWVKLVGFVPPAALEAVSRAVFAAGAGVIGEYRDCSFWTPGTGGFVPLTGAQPTVGGVGERSEVGEARWETVVPAVRVAAVVRAYIAAHPYEEPAFDIYPLQNVRARWGQGRVGRLRTPVPLVSVVANMASVLGLGELAYAGSSEKLVDRVAVVTGSGGSLLEDTAGVADVLITGDLGYHDAERAADVGLAVIQAPHFEVETWALKRWTAVLNEQLARWRVPAVFATSSVNPWRTARAGKRDSGAAAPEQLFDVGDEALGDTENDRRVVLRVDGGSRGNPGPAAIGVVVEDAEGRVLEEICDRIGHTTNNVAEYQALITGLETAVDRGARYVSVFSDSELIVRQLRREYRVRDPELQELYQVAVGLVGRFRHVDITHVPREENKAADLLVNKALDAS
;
A
#
# COMPACT_ATOMS: atom_id res chain seq x y z
N MET A 1 -30.57 27.42 -7.78
CA MET A 1 -30.11 26.19 -7.08
C MET A 1 -28.97 26.61 -6.17
N PRO A 2 -28.80 26.00 -4.99
CA PRO A 2 -27.61 26.28 -4.20
C PRO A 2 -26.37 25.91 -5.03
N THR A 3 -25.32 26.72 -4.94
CA THR A 3 -24.01 26.40 -5.50
C THR A 3 -23.34 25.36 -4.61
N LEU A 4 -22.74 24.31 -5.19
CA LEU A 4 -21.95 23.35 -4.42
C LEU A 4 -20.59 23.98 -4.12
N ILE A 5 -20.16 23.98 -2.86
CA ILE A 5 -18.78 24.32 -2.48
C ILE A 5 -18.03 23.09 -1.95
N ILE A 6 -16.70 23.20 -1.81
CA ILE A 6 -15.84 22.11 -1.31
C ILE A 6 -16.30 21.59 0.05
N GLU A 7 -16.76 22.45 0.96
CA GLU A 7 -17.31 22.02 2.26
C GLU A 7 -18.58 21.16 2.10
N ASP A 8 -19.44 21.46 1.14
CA ASP A 8 -20.63 20.64 0.87
C ASP A 8 -20.24 19.29 0.26
N LEU A 9 -19.23 19.27 -0.62
CA LEU A 9 -18.67 18.03 -1.16
C LEU A 9 -18.04 17.18 -0.06
N GLU A 10 -17.29 17.78 0.87
CA GLU A 10 -16.73 17.12 2.05
C GLU A 10 -17.83 16.44 2.87
N ARG A 11 -18.96 17.11 3.12
CA ARG A 11 -20.11 16.52 3.83
C ARG A 11 -20.79 15.39 3.04
N VAL A 12 -20.84 15.48 1.71
CA VAL A 12 -21.37 14.40 0.85
C VAL A 12 -20.47 13.17 0.91
N LEU A 13 -19.15 13.38 0.81
CA LEU A 13 -18.16 12.31 0.90
C LEU A 13 -18.15 11.68 2.28
N ASP A 14 -18.20 12.49 3.34
CA ASP A 14 -18.33 11.98 4.71
C ASP A 14 -19.63 11.20 4.86
N TYR A 15 -20.77 11.64 4.34
CA TYR A 15 -22.00 10.84 4.37
C TYR A 15 -21.87 9.46 3.66
N LEU A 16 -21.21 9.42 2.51
CA LEU A 16 -21.03 8.20 1.72
C LEU A 16 -19.95 7.27 2.30
N ALA A 17 -18.91 7.83 2.89
CA ALA A 17 -17.77 7.14 3.46
C ALA A 17 -17.25 7.91 4.69
N PRO A 18 -17.87 7.77 5.87
CA PRO A 18 -17.47 8.58 7.01
C PRO A 18 -16.02 8.45 7.41
N LEU A 19 -15.41 9.57 7.77
CA LEU A 19 -14.02 9.62 8.20
C LEU A 19 -13.76 8.71 9.41
N ALA A 20 -14.77 8.51 10.26
CA ALA A 20 -14.70 7.62 11.42
C ALA A 20 -14.55 6.12 11.09
N LEU A 21 -14.73 5.73 9.81
CA LEU A 21 -14.49 4.36 9.34
C LEU A 21 -13.05 4.11 8.93
N ALA A 22 -12.25 5.16 8.72
CA ALA A 22 -10.88 4.99 8.28
C ALA A 22 -10.06 4.28 9.35
N GLU A 23 -9.10 3.46 8.91
CA GLU A 23 -8.13 2.85 9.80
C GLU A 23 -7.30 3.93 10.53
N PRO A 24 -6.84 3.68 11.76
CA PRO A 24 -6.15 4.71 12.55
C PRO A 24 -4.85 5.25 11.93
N TRP A 25 -4.23 4.50 11.02
CA TRP A 25 -3.01 4.89 10.30
C TRP A 25 -3.28 5.67 9.01
N ASP A 26 -4.55 5.74 8.58
CA ASP A 26 -4.92 6.25 7.28
C ASP A 26 -5.05 7.78 7.25
N ASN A 27 -5.01 8.38 6.06
CA ASN A 27 -5.17 9.82 5.86
C ASN A 27 -6.23 10.14 4.81
N VAL A 28 -7.48 10.30 5.27
CA VAL A 28 -8.68 10.49 4.44
C VAL A 28 -9.29 11.88 4.59
N GLY A 29 -10.19 12.25 3.69
CA GLY A 29 -10.86 13.55 3.67
C GLY A 29 -10.17 14.57 2.77
N LEU A 30 -10.35 15.87 3.05
CA LEU A 30 -9.75 16.96 2.27
C LEU A 30 -8.25 17.07 2.58
N LEU A 31 -7.40 16.75 1.59
CA LEU A 31 -5.94 16.79 1.73
C LEU A 31 -5.33 18.11 1.24
N VAL A 32 -5.87 18.67 0.15
CA VAL A 32 -5.43 19.93 -0.48
C VAL A 32 -6.66 20.70 -0.93
N GLY A 33 -6.69 22.03 -0.74
CA GLY A 33 -7.73 22.90 -1.31
C GLY A 33 -8.38 23.86 -0.31
N HIS A 34 -9.36 24.64 -0.80
CA HIS A 34 -10.06 25.67 -0.04
C HIS A 34 -11.56 25.32 0.11
N ARG A 35 -12.04 25.16 1.35
CA ARG A 35 -13.43 24.77 1.66
C ARG A 35 -14.52 25.67 1.04
N SER A 36 -14.21 26.94 0.82
CA SER A 36 -15.13 27.94 0.26
C SER A 36 -15.20 27.95 -1.26
N HIS A 37 -14.37 27.17 -1.98
CA HIS A 37 -14.36 27.18 -3.43
C HIS A 37 -15.60 26.50 -4.01
N GLU A 38 -16.16 27.08 -5.06
CA GLU A 38 -17.26 26.52 -5.84
C GLU A 38 -16.79 25.27 -6.60
N VAL A 39 -17.66 24.25 -6.67
CA VAL A 39 -17.41 23.00 -7.38
C VAL A 39 -18.40 22.87 -8.54
N ARG A 40 -17.88 22.77 -9.78
CA ARG A 40 -18.71 22.60 -10.99
C ARG A 40 -18.54 21.23 -11.63
N ARG A 41 -17.40 20.58 -11.43
CA ARG A 41 -17.15 19.19 -11.85
C ARG A 41 -16.11 18.54 -10.93
N VAL A 42 -16.26 17.22 -10.74
CA VAL A 42 -15.38 16.40 -9.88
C VAL A 42 -14.74 15.31 -10.73
N LEU A 43 -13.42 15.13 -10.58
CA LEU A 43 -12.68 14.00 -11.16
C LEU A 43 -12.57 12.90 -10.10
N VAL A 44 -12.82 11.65 -10.46
CA VAL A 44 -12.63 10.49 -9.58
C VAL A 44 -11.46 9.67 -10.11
N ALA A 45 -10.51 9.27 -9.27
CA ALA A 45 -9.35 8.50 -9.68
C ALA A 45 -9.00 7.42 -8.65
N LEU A 46 -8.31 6.36 -9.05
CA LEU A 46 -7.76 5.43 -8.07
C LEU A 46 -6.57 6.08 -7.35
N ASP A 47 -5.52 6.36 -8.12
CA ASP A 47 -4.30 7.03 -7.71
C ASP A 47 -4.22 8.46 -8.26
N LEU A 48 -3.60 9.38 -7.51
CA LEU A 48 -3.14 10.65 -8.07
C LEU A 48 -1.76 10.47 -8.69
N THR A 49 -1.74 10.33 -10.01
CA THR A 49 -0.53 10.46 -10.82
C THR A 49 -0.41 11.87 -11.38
N GLU A 50 0.78 12.23 -11.88
CA GLU A 50 0.97 13.51 -12.56
C GLU A 50 -0.01 13.68 -13.73
N ASP A 51 -0.26 12.62 -14.50
CA ASP A 51 -1.22 12.67 -15.62
C ASP A 51 -2.66 12.93 -15.14
N VAL A 52 -3.08 12.36 -14.00
CA VAL A 52 -4.40 12.61 -13.39
C VAL A 52 -4.51 14.05 -12.90
N VAL A 53 -3.45 14.59 -12.31
CA VAL A 53 -3.41 16.00 -11.87
C VAL A 53 -3.49 16.94 -13.08
N VAL A 54 -2.74 16.63 -14.15
CA VAL A 54 -2.79 17.38 -15.41
C VAL A 54 -4.18 17.32 -16.05
N GLU A 55 -4.84 16.15 -16.05
CA GLU A 55 -6.22 15.96 -16.51
C GLU A 55 -7.20 16.84 -15.71
N ALA A 56 -7.05 16.88 -14.38
CA ALA A 56 -7.91 17.68 -13.52
C ALA A 56 -7.74 19.20 -13.77
N VAL A 57 -6.49 19.68 -13.73
CA VAL A 57 -6.17 21.11 -13.88
C VAL A 57 -6.53 21.59 -15.27
N SER A 58 -6.06 20.90 -16.32
CA SER A 58 -6.31 21.30 -17.71
C SER A 58 -7.77 21.07 -18.13
N GLY A 59 -8.44 20.10 -17.52
CA GLY A 59 -9.86 19.84 -17.71
C GLY A 59 -10.77 20.82 -16.95
N GLY A 60 -10.21 21.75 -16.16
CA GLY A 60 -10.99 22.72 -15.40
C GLY A 60 -11.88 22.07 -14.32
N TYR A 61 -11.38 21.01 -13.67
CA TYR A 61 -12.01 20.42 -12.50
C TYR A 61 -11.72 21.24 -11.24
N GLN A 62 -12.62 21.22 -10.27
CA GLN A 62 -12.44 21.92 -8.99
C GLN A 62 -12.11 20.97 -7.84
N ALA A 63 -12.35 19.66 -8.03
CA ALA A 63 -12.01 18.66 -7.06
C ALA A 63 -11.60 17.34 -7.74
N ILE A 64 -10.63 16.66 -7.15
CA ILE A 64 -10.30 15.26 -7.38
C ILE A 64 -10.70 14.48 -6.12
N VAL A 65 -11.42 13.38 -6.28
CA VAL A 65 -11.69 12.40 -5.23
C VAL A 65 -10.94 11.14 -5.59
N SER A 66 -9.87 10.83 -4.86
CA SER A 66 -9.15 9.58 -5.04
C SER A 66 -9.52 8.52 -4.03
N HIS A 67 -9.26 7.26 -4.38
CA HIS A 67 -9.24 6.21 -3.38
C HIS A 67 -7.95 6.29 -2.57
N HIS A 68 -6.79 6.21 -3.23
CA HIS A 68 -5.50 6.30 -2.54
C HIS A 68 -5.13 7.74 -2.19
N PRO A 69 -4.66 7.99 -0.96
CA PRO A 69 -4.31 9.33 -0.53
C PRO A 69 -3.02 9.81 -1.18
N LEU A 70 -3.08 10.98 -1.82
CA LEU A 70 -1.89 11.66 -2.34
C LEU A 70 -0.88 11.90 -1.21
N ILE A 71 -1.33 12.37 -0.05
CA ILE A 71 -0.52 12.62 1.15
C ILE A 71 -0.72 11.45 2.10
N PHE A 72 0.03 10.36 1.94
CA PHE A 72 -0.07 9.21 2.83
C PHE A 72 0.73 9.37 4.14
N ARG A 73 1.86 10.10 4.07
CA ARG A 73 2.69 10.44 5.22
C ARG A 73 2.80 11.96 5.36
N PRO A 74 3.02 12.50 6.57
CA PRO A 74 3.22 13.93 6.77
C PRO A 74 4.33 14.48 5.87
N MET A 75 4.03 15.54 5.13
CA MET A 75 5.01 16.25 4.31
C MET A 75 5.71 17.33 5.14
N ASN A 76 7.05 17.30 5.18
CA ASN A 76 7.84 18.31 5.90
C ASN A 76 8.06 19.59 5.08
N ARG A 77 7.98 19.48 3.74
CA ARG A 77 8.16 20.58 2.78
C ARG A 77 7.29 20.31 1.54
N VAL A 78 6.88 21.36 0.85
CA VAL A 78 6.18 21.27 -0.44
C VAL A 78 7.02 22.02 -1.47
N THR A 79 7.73 21.28 -2.32
CA THR A 79 8.68 21.79 -3.31
C THR A 79 8.64 20.91 -4.56
N ASP A 80 9.31 21.30 -5.64
CA ASP A 80 9.50 20.51 -6.86
C ASP A 80 10.60 19.43 -6.75
N GLY A 81 11.19 19.25 -5.56
CA GLY A 81 12.24 18.25 -5.32
C GLY A 81 11.78 16.79 -5.34
N ASP A 82 10.48 16.52 -5.30
CA ASP A 82 9.91 15.18 -5.48
C ASP A 82 8.54 15.24 -6.18
N ARG A 83 8.10 14.09 -6.68
CA ARG A 83 6.85 13.95 -7.44
C ARG A 83 5.61 14.35 -6.63
N GLN A 84 5.56 14.04 -5.33
CA GLN A 84 4.41 14.37 -4.49
C GLN A 84 4.27 15.88 -4.32
N GLY A 85 5.38 16.57 -4.04
CA GLY A 85 5.45 18.02 -3.93
C GLY A 85 5.12 18.75 -5.24
N VAL A 86 5.57 18.23 -6.39
CA VAL A 86 5.18 18.75 -7.72
C VAL A 86 3.66 18.69 -7.89
N MET A 87 3.03 17.54 -7.63
CA MET A 87 1.58 17.39 -7.76
C MET A 87 0.81 18.30 -6.81
N VAL A 88 1.23 18.42 -5.55
CA VAL A 88 0.59 19.35 -4.58
C VAL A 88 0.71 20.80 -5.04
N ASN A 89 1.89 21.23 -5.53
CA ASN A 89 2.07 22.57 -6.08
C ASN A 89 1.15 22.84 -7.28
N GLN A 90 0.98 21.86 -8.18
CA GLN A 90 0.08 21.97 -9.32
C GLN A 90 -1.40 22.09 -8.90
N LEU A 91 -1.83 21.28 -7.93
CA LEU A 91 -3.20 21.33 -7.40
C LEU A 91 -3.50 22.69 -6.76
N ILE A 92 -2.57 23.22 -5.95
CA ILE A 92 -2.70 24.55 -5.33
C ILE A 92 -2.75 25.64 -6.40
N ALA A 93 -1.83 25.61 -7.38
CA ALA A 93 -1.78 26.62 -8.43
C ALA A 93 -3.00 26.59 -9.36
N GLY A 94 -3.62 25.41 -9.53
CA GLY A 94 -4.83 25.22 -10.33
C GLY A 94 -6.14 25.40 -9.55
N ASP A 95 -6.10 25.76 -8.27
CA ASP A 95 -7.28 25.82 -7.37
C ASP A 95 -8.11 24.52 -7.37
N VAL A 96 -7.44 23.38 -7.48
CA VAL A 96 -8.08 22.05 -7.50
C VAL A 96 -7.93 21.40 -6.13
N ALA A 97 -9.07 21.12 -5.49
CA ALA A 97 -9.06 20.37 -4.23
C ALA A 97 -8.75 18.88 -4.47
N ALA A 98 -8.06 18.23 -3.53
CA ALA A 98 -7.83 16.80 -3.54
C ALA A 98 -8.38 16.17 -2.26
N PHE A 99 -9.27 15.19 -2.43
CA PHE A 99 -9.84 14.38 -1.38
C PHE A 99 -9.34 12.94 -1.50
N ALA A 100 -9.23 12.25 -0.36
CA ALA A 100 -9.03 10.80 -0.31
C ALA A 100 -10.19 10.10 0.39
N CYS A 101 -10.73 9.07 -0.24
CA CYS A 101 -11.73 8.14 0.28
C CYS A 101 -11.14 6.72 0.17
N HIS A 102 -10.31 6.35 1.14
CA HIS A 102 -9.50 5.14 1.16
C HIS A 102 -10.19 4.03 1.98
N THR A 103 -9.63 3.63 3.12
CA THR A 103 -10.18 2.55 3.96
C THR A 103 -11.57 2.85 4.51
N ASN A 104 -11.93 4.13 4.67
CA ASN A 104 -13.30 4.52 5.01
C ASN A 104 -14.32 4.13 3.92
N LEU A 105 -13.92 4.21 2.64
CA LEU A 105 -14.76 3.83 1.53
C LEU A 105 -14.89 2.32 1.39
N ASP A 106 -13.83 1.56 1.69
CA ASP A 106 -13.90 0.10 1.76
C ASP A 106 -14.84 -0.37 2.87
N GLY A 107 -14.81 0.34 4.00
CA GLY A 107 -15.64 0.06 5.16
C GLY A 107 -17.10 0.49 5.04
N ALA A 108 -17.41 1.38 4.10
CA ALA A 108 -18.70 2.06 4.05
C ALA A 108 -19.80 1.24 3.34
N PRO A 109 -21.07 1.38 3.76
CA PRO A 109 -22.21 0.86 3.00
C PRO A 109 -22.24 1.42 1.57
N ARG A 110 -22.50 0.57 0.57
CA ARG A 110 -22.43 0.90 -0.87
C ARG A 110 -21.02 1.30 -1.36
N GLY A 111 -19.98 1.15 -0.53
CA GLY A 111 -18.57 1.35 -0.87
C GLY A 111 -18.00 0.28 -1.79
N LEU A 112 -16.67 0.23 -1.97
CA LEU A 112 -16.02 -0.62 -2.98
C LEU A 112 -16.31 -2.11 -2.78
N CYS A 113 -16.17 -2.60 -1.55
CA CYS A 113 -16.45 -3.99 -1.23
C CYS A 113 -17.93 -4.35 -1.43
N ASP A 114 -18.86 -3.41 -1.23
CA ASP A 114 -20.29 -3.65 -1.54
C ASP A 114 -20.55 -3.70 -3.04
N GLN A 115 -19.87 -2.88 -3.86
CA GLN A 115 -19.99 -2.94 -5.32
C GLN A 115 -19.58 -4.33 -5.85
N LEU A 116 -18.47 -4.87 -5.34
CA LEU A 116 -17.99 -6.19 -5.72
C LEU A 116 -18.91 -7.31 -5.22
N ALA A 117 -19.38 -7.21 -3.97
CA ALA A 117 -20.32 -8.18 -3.41
C ALA A 117 -21.66 -8.20 -4.17
N ASP A 118 -22.15 -7.05 -4.64
CA ASP A 118 -23.35 -6.94 -5.48
C ASP A 118 -23.16 -7.62 -6.83
N GLU A 119 -22.02 -7.41 -7.49
CA GLU A 119 -21.71 -8.01 -8.80
C GLU A 119 -21.55 -9.54 -8.71
N LEU A 120 -20.95 -10.04 -7.63
CA LEU A 120 -20.85 -11.48 -7.37
C LEU A 120 -22.20 -12.09 -6.92
N GLY A 121 -23.24 -11.27 -6.73
CA GLY A 121 -24.57 -11.72 -6.35
C GLY A 121 -24.66 -12.26 -4.91
N LEU A 122 -23.78 -11.81 -4.02
CA LEU A 122 -23.74 -12.25 -2.62
C LEU A 122 -24.99 -11.80 -1.86
N VAL A 123 -25.61 -12.72 -1.14
CA VAL A 123 -26.77 -12.49 -0.27
C VAL A 123 -26.35 -12.59 1.20
N GLU A 124 -27.21 -12.14 2.12
CA GLU A 124 -26.97 -12.21 3.57
C GLU A 124 -25.62 -11.58 3.98
N ARG A 125 -25.32 -10.42 3.38
CA ARG A 125 -24.03 -9.75 3.54
C ARG A 125 -23.86 -9.10 4.90
N GLU A 126 -22.65 -9.17 5.41
CA GLU A 126 -22.18 -8.43 6.58
C GLU A 126 -20.73 -7.97 6.38
N PRO A 127 -20.26 -6.97 7.15
CA PRO A 127 -18.84 -6.62 7.16
C PRO A 127 -17.99 -7.82 7.57
N LEU A 128 -16.83 -8.01 6.92
CA LEU A 128 -15.87 -9.05 7.31
C LEU A 128 -15.26 -8.70 8.68
N VAL A 129 -14.75 -7.47 8.81
CA VAL A 129 -14.31 -6.90 10.09
C VAL A 129 -15.26 -5.78 10.45
N ARG A 130 -16.01 -5.93 11.55
CA ARG A 130 -16.97 -4.90 11.98
C ARG A 130 -16.23 -3.72 12.59
N THR A 131 -16.64 -2.50 12.25
CA THR A 131 -16.17 -1.32 12.97
C THR A 131 -16.54 -1.46 14.44
N PRO A 132 -15.62 -1.13 15.37
CA PRO A 132 -15.94 -1.09 16.77
C PRO A 132 -17.20 -0.23 17.02
N PRO A 133 -17.98 -0.57 18.03
CA PRO A 133 -19.14 0.21 18.44
C PRO A 133 -18.73 1.67 18.64
N GLY A 134 -19.30 2.56 17.82
CA GLY A 134 -18.98 3.98 17.91
C GLY A 134 -19.42 4.61 19.24
N TRP A 135 -20.30 3.92 19.99
CA TRP A 135 -20.89 4.40 21.23
C TRP A 135 -20.69 3.42 22.38
N VAL A 136 -20.67 3.97 23.59
CA VAL A 136 -20.79 3.26 24.87
C VAL A 136 -22.06 3.70 25.57
N LYS A 137 -22.45 3.01 26.63
CA LYS A 137 -23.50 3.46 27.53
C LYS A 137 -22.87 4.00 28.81
N LEU A 138 -23.16 5.26 29.15
CA LEU A 138 -22.91 5.79 30.48
C LEU A 138 -24.11 5.46 31.36
N VAL A 139 -23.86 4.89 32.53
CA VAL A 139 -24.84 4.72 33.60
C VAL A 139 -24.31 5.47 34.83
N GLY A 140 -25.07 6.44 35.31
CA GLY A 140 -24.76 7.19 36.54
C GLY A 140 -25.86 7.00 37.59
N PHE A 141 -25.49 7.18 38.85
CA PHE A 141 -26.40 7.10 40.00
C PHE A 141 -26.51 8.47 40.64
N VAL A 142 -27.65 9.14 40.42
CA VAL A 142 -27.80 10.57 40.69
C VAL A 142 -28.98 10.81 41.63
N PRO A 143 -28.83 11.62 42.70
CA PRO A 143 -29.98 12.07 43.49
C PRO A 143 -31.06 12.71 42.61
N PRO A 144 -32.36 12.42 42.82
CA PRO A 144 -33.43 12.98 41.98
C PRO A 144 -33.39 14.51 41.85
N ALA A 145 -32.98 15.22 42.91
CA ALA A 145 -32.87 16.68 42.91
C ALA A 145 -31.74 17.23 42.02
N ALA A 146 -30.71 16.42 41.69
CA ALA A 146 -29.58 16.83 40.87
C ALA A 146 -29.67 16.31 39.42
N LEU A 147 -30.64 15.44 39.12
CA LEU A 147 -30.74 14.73 37.85
C LEU A 147 -30.79 15.67 36.63
N GLU A 148 -31.55 16.75 36.70
CA GLU A 148 -31.67 17.72 35.59
C GLU A 148 -30.34 18.44 35.34
N ALA A 149 -29.66 18.89 36.39
CA ALA A 149 -28.39 19.61 36.27
C ALA A 149 -27.29 18.69 35.68
N VAL A 150 -27.19 17.46 36.18
CA VAL A 150 -26.21 16.47 35.73
C VAL A 150 -26.48 16.05 34.29
N SER A 151 -27.71 15.68 33.95
CA SER A 151 -28.05 15.23 32.59
C SER A 151 -27.79 16.33 31.55
N ARG A 152 -28.14 17.59 31.84
CA ARG A 152 -27.86 18.73 30.95
C ARG A 152 -26.36 18.93 30.72
N ALA A 153 -25.53 18.81 31.76
CA ALA A 153 -24.07 18.92 31.63
C ALA A 153 -23.50 17.80 30.75
N VAL A 154 -23.99 16.57 30.94
CA VAL A 154 -23.60 15.41 30.14
C VAL A 154 -24.01 15.56 28.67
N PHE A 155 -25.23 16.03 28.39
CA PHE A 155 -25.67 16.27 27.01
C PHE A 155 -24.90 17.40 26.34
N ALA A 156 -24.62 18.49 27.04
CA ALA A 156 -23.78 19.57 26.54
C ALA A 156 -22.35 19.09 26.19
N ALA A 157 -21.87 18.04 26.85
CA ALA A 157 -20.59 17.40 26.55
C ALA A 157 -20.63 16.41 25.36
N GLY A 158 -21.81 16.21 24.73
CA GLY A 158 -21.98 15.44 23.50
C GLY A 158 -22.55 14.03 23.66
N ALA A 159 -23.17 13.71 24.81
CA ALA A 159 -23.92 12.48 25.00
C ALA A 159 -25.37 12.59 24.51
N GLY A 160 -26.06 11.46 24.38
CA GLY A 160 -27.51 11.41 24.16
C GLY A 160 -27.98 11.78 22.76
N VAL A 161 -27.11 11.75 21.75
CA VAL A 161 -27.51 11.95 20.35
C VAL A 161 -27.74 10.60 19.69
N ILE A 162 -28.95 10.37 19.19
CA ILE A 162 -29.32 9.16 18.46
C ILE A 162 -30.02 9.55 17.16
N GLY A 163 -29.31 9.44 16.02
CA GLY A 163 -29.85 9.94 14.74
C GLY A 163 -30.21 11.42 14.84
N GLU A 164 -31.46 11.76 14.51
CA GLU A 164 -32.00 13.13 14.57
C GLU A 164 -32.51 13.53 15.97
N TYR A 165 -32.31 12.70 17.00
CA TYR A 165 -32.75 12.96 18.36
C TYR A 165 -31.57 13.36 19.24
N ARG A 166 -31.79 14.30 20.16
CA ARG A 166 -30.81 14.73 21.18
C ARG A 166 -31.37 14.50 22.58
N ASP A 167 -30.50 14.62 23.58
CA ASP A 167 -30.82 14.49 25.01
C ASP A 167 -31.47 13.13 25.36
N CYS A 168 -31.20 12.08 24.56
CA CYS A 168 -31.73 10.75 24.75
C CYS A 168 -31.17 10.11 26.03
N SER A 169 -32.05 9.81 26.98
CA SER A 169 -31.69 9.09 28.20
C SER A 169 -32.85 8.24 28.70
N PHE A 170 -32.54 7.30 29.59
CA PHE A 170 -33.51 6.54 30.36
C PHE A 170 -33.12 6.62 31.84
N TRP A 171 -34.09 6.57 32.75
CA TRP A 171 -33.77 6.43 34.16
C TRP A 171 -34.82 5.64 34.91
N THR A 172 -34.40 5.03 36.01
CA THR A 172 -35.26 4.33 36.95
C THR A 172 -34.87 4.70 38.38
N PRO A 173 -35.83 4.90 39.29
CA PRO A 173 -35.51 5.09 40.70
C PRO A 173 -34.94 3.80 41.31
N GLY A 174 -34.10 3.96 42.34
CA GLY A 174 -33.51 2.88 43.11
C GLY A 174 -32.95 3.40 44.45
N THR A 175 -32.36 2.49 45.23
CA THR A 175 -31.71 2.83 46.50
C THR A 175 -30.24 2.48 46.42
N GLY A 176 -29.37 3.48 46.58
CA GLY A 176 -27.93 3.31 46.74
C GLY A 176 -27.59 3.07 48.20
N GLY A 177 -26.62 2.18 48.49
CA GLY A 177 -26.19 1.86 49.84
C GLY A 177 -24.67 1.85 49.96
N PHE A 178 -24.14 2.53 50.98
CA PHE A 178 -22.70 2.66 51.20
C PHE A 178 -22.34 2.79 52.68
N VAL A 179 -21.05 2.63 53.00
CA VAL A 179 -20.48 2.89 54.34
C VAL A 179 -19.28 3.82 54.12
N PRO A 180 -19.35 5.11 54.52
CA PRO A 180 -18.22 6.03 54.36
C PRO A 180 -17.05 5.59 55.25
N LEU A 181 -15.84 5.55 54.68
CA LEU A 181 -14.63 5.19 55.41
C LEU A 181 -14.02 6.42 56.11
N THR A 182 -13.10 6.18 57.05
CA THR A 182 -12.33 7.25 57.69
C THR A 182 -11.61 8.09 56.63
N GLY A 183 -11.92 9.39 56.58
CA GLY A 183 -11.37 10.34 55.61
C GLY A 183 -12.38 10.81 54.54
N ALA A 184 -13.52 10.12 54.40
CA ALA A 184 -14.59 10.54 53.48
C ALA A 184 -15.36 11.77 54.01
N GLN A 185 -15.82 12.63 53.09
CA GLN A 185 -16.74 13.73 53.39
C GLN A 185 -18.10 13.47 52.72
N PRO A 186 -18.89 12.48 53.20
CA PRO A 186 -20.11 12.08 52.52
C PRO A 186 -21.14 13.21 52.54
N THR A 187 -21.78 13.46 51.41
CA THR A 187 -22.90 14.40 51.30
C THR A 187 -24.10 13.95 52.14
N VAL A 188 -24.25 12.64 52.37
CA VAL A 188 -25.33 12.02 53.15
C VAL A 188 -24.75 10.88 54.02
N GLY A 189 -25.11 10.84 55.31
CA GLY A 189 -24.70 9.78 56.23
C GLY A 189 -23.50 10.11 57.12
N GLY A 190 -23.14 9.16 58.00
CA GLY A 190 -22.03 9.28 58.95
C GLY A 190 -20.87 8.31 58.63
N VAL A 191 -19.64 8.71 58.94
CA VAL A 191 -18.45 7.84 58.79
C VAL A 191 -18.58 6.59 59.65
N GLY A 192 -18.37 5.42 59.04
CA GLY A 192 -18.49 4.11 59.69
C GLY A 192 -19.92 3.55 59.78
N GLU A 193 -20.94 4.29 59.33
CA GLU A 193 -22.35 3.89 59.41
C GLU A 193 -22.92 3.54 58.03
N ARG A 194 -23.73 2.47 57.97
CA ARG A 194 -24.45 2.10 56.75
C ARG A 194 -25.49 3.17 56.44
N SER A 195 -25.36 3.75 55.26
CA SER A 195 -26.25 4.78 54.74
C SER A 195 -26.97 4.25 53.50
N GLU A 196 -28.24 4.63 53.34
CA GLU A 196 -29.06 4.31 52.17
C GLU A 196 -29.75 5.59 51.66
N VAL A 197 -29.73 5.80 50.35
CA VAL A 197 -30.22 7.03 49.72
C VAL A 197 -31.02 6.69 48.48
N GLY A 198 -32.13 7.40 48.26
CA GLY A 198 -32.90 7.29 47.03
C GLY A 198 -32.18 7.96 45.87
N GLU A 199 -31.96 7.22 44.79
CA GLU A 199 -31.20 7.66 43.61
C GLU A 199 -31.94 7.30 42.32
N ALA A 200 -31.60 7.98 41.24
CA ALA A 200 -31.95 7.59 39.89
C ALA A 200 -30.75 6.88 39.26
N ARG A 201 -30.93 5.63 38.86
CA ARG A 201 -30.04 5.00 37.87
C ARG A 201 -30.38 5.63 36.53
N TRP A 202 -29.58 6.59 36.09
CA TRP A 202 -29.76 7.35 34.87
C TRP A 202 -28.73 6.91 33.83
N GLU A 203 -29.16 6.79 32.59
CA GLU A 203 -28.32 6.22 31.54
C GLU A 203 -28.53 6.88 30.17
N THR A 204 -27.43 7.03 29.43
CA THR A 204 -27.43 7.63 28.09
C THR A 204 -26.36 6.99 27.21
N VAL A 205 -26.51 7.12 25.89
CA VAL A 205 -25.47 6.72 24.93
C VAL A 205 -24.42 7.82 24.82
N VAL A 206 -23.17 7.43 24.63
CA VAL A 206 -22.04 8.35 24.54
C VAL A 206 -21.16 7.93 23.37
N PRO A 207 -20.83 8.81 22.42
CA PRO A 207 -19.80 8.52 21.44
C PRO A 207 -18.49 8.15 22.13
N ALA A 208 -17.83 7.06 21.73
CA ALA A 208 -16.63 6.54 22.37
C ALA A 208 -15.53 7.62 22.49
N VAL A 209 -15.39 8.46 21.45
CA VAL A 209 -14.46 9.61 21.41
C VAL A 209 -14.79 10.73 22.40
N ARG A 210 -16.03 10.78 22.93
CA ARG A 210 -16.50 11.80 23.87
C ARG A 210 -16.52 11.32 25.32
N VAL A 211 -16.21 10.04 25.60
CA VAL A 211 -16.29 9.47 26.96
C VAL A 211 -15.54 10.31 27.98
N ALA A 212 -14.29 10.69 27.71
CA ALA A 212 -13.51 11.48 28.65
C ALA A 212 -14.11 12.87 28.94
N ALA A 213 -14.68 13.53 27.92
CA ALA A 213 -15.33 14.83 28.08
C ALA A 213 -16.64 14.71 28.86
N VAL A 214 -17.44 13.70 28.53
CA VAL A 214 -18.72 13.41 29.17
C VAL A 214 -18.54 13.00 30.63
N VAL A 215 -17.57 12.14 30.96
CA VAL A 215 -17.27 11.74 32.34
C VAL A 215 -16.82 12.93 33.18
N ARG A 216 -15.97 13.82 32.63
CA ARG A 216 -15.59 15.06 33.34
C ARG A 216 -16.81 15.95 33.61
N ALA A 217 -17.70 16.11 32.65
CA ALA A 217 -18.92 16.89 32.82
C ALA A 217 -19.88 16.27 33.85
N TYR A 218 -20.01 14.94 33.84
CA TYR A 218 -20.79 14.19 34.83
C TYR A 218 -20.25 14.43 36.24
N ILE A 219 -18.94 14.21 36.46
CA ILE A 219 -18.30 14.38 37.76
C ILE A 219 -18.44 15.82 38.26
N ALA A 220 -18.14 16.81 37.41
CA ALA A 220 -18.17 18.22 37.80
C ALA A 220 -19.58 18.73 38.15
N ALA A 221 -20.62 18.15 37.57
CA ALA A 221 -22.01 18.53 37.85
C ALA A 221 -22.65 17.72 39.00
N HIS A 222 -21.99 16.66 39.46
CA HIS A 222 -22.56 15.77 40.47
C HIS A 222 -22.44 16.35 41.88
N PRO A 223 -23.46 16.20 42.76
CA PRO A 223 -23.40 16.69 44.15
C PRO A 223 -22.48 15.90 45.09
N TYR A 224 -21.92 14.79 44.63
CA TYR A 224 -21.06 13.92 45.44
C TYR A 224 -19.59 14.20 45.11
N GLU A 225 -18.73 14.07 46.10
CA GLU A 225 -17.27 14.18 45.93
C GLU A 225 -16.74 13.12 44.96
N GLU A 226 -17.17 11.88 45.13
CA GLU A 226 -16.83 10.74 44.25
C GLU A 226 -18.11 10.09 43.71
N PRO A 227 -18.62 10.54 42.56
CA PRO A 227 -19.85 9.98 42.01
C PRO A 227 -19.61 8.63 41.34
N ALA A 228 -20.45 7.65 41.64
CA ALA A 228 -20.43 6.34 41.00
C ALA A 228 -20.99 6.42 39.57
N PHE A 229 -20.32 5.74 38.64
CA PHE A 229 -20.80 5.54 37.27
C PHE A 229 -20.15 4.30 36.64
N ASP A 230 -20.81 3.77 35.61
CA ASP A 230 -20.35 2.66 34.79
C ASP A 230 -20.30 3.07 33.32
N ILE A 231 -19.32 2.53 32.59
CA ILE A 231 -19.25 2.62 31.14
C ILE A 231 -19.40 1.21 30.57
N TYR A 232 -20.52 0.94 29.90
CA TYR A 232 -20.75 -0.34 29.24
C TYR A 232 -20.38 -0.25 27.76
N PRO A 233 -19.54 -1.16 27.23
CA PRO A 233 -19.36 -1.29 25.81
C PRO A 233 -20.69 -1.76 25.20
N LEU A 234 -21.18 -1.04 24.19
CA LEU A 234 -22.32 -1.48 23.40
C LEU A 234 -21.84 -2.36 22.26
N GLN A 235 -22.68 -3.25 21.73
CA GLN A 235 -22.37 -3.95 20.48
C GLN A 235 -23.15 -3.33 19.33
N ASN A 236 -22.49 -3.19 18.19
CA ASN A 236 -23.11 -2.70 16.97
C ASN A 236 -23.78 -3.86 16.21
N VAL A 237 -24.88 -4.39 16.75
CA VAL A 237 -25.57 -5.60 16.24
C VAL A 237 -26.15 -5.45 14.83
N ARG A 238 -26.26 -4.23 14.31
CA ARG A 238 -26.75 -3.93 12.95
C ARG A 238 -25.78 -3.12 12.12
N ALA A 239 -24.51 -3.01 12.54
CA ALA A 239 -23.55 -2.25 11.75
C ALA A 239 -23.31 -2.95 10.41
N ARG A 240 -23.75 -2.27 9.34
CA ARG A 240 -23.32 -2.48 7.95
C ARG A 240 -21.95 -1.84 7.67
N TRP A 241 -21.23 -1.49 8.73
CA TRP A 241 -20.06 -0.63 8.74
C TRP A 241 -18.87 -1.47 9.17
N GLY A 242 -17.82 -1.45 8.38
CA GLY A 242 -16.61 -2.24 8.65
C GLY A 242 -15.96 -2.75 7.38
N GLN A 243 -14.68 -3.13 7.50
CA GLN A 243 -13.84 -3.54 6.38
C GLN A 243 -14.32 -4.84 5.73
N GLY A 244 -14.16 -4.91 4.41
CA GLY A 244 -14.51 -6.07 3.60
C GLY A 244 -16.00 -6.42 3.64
N ARG A 245 -16.38 -7.44 2.87
CA ARG A 245 -17.72 -8.05 2.97
C ARG A 245 -17.60 -9.55 2.98
N VAL A 246 -18.43 -10.20 3.78
CA VAL A 246 -18.68 -11.64 3.69
C VAL A 246 -20.16 -11.87 3.41
N GLY A 247 -20.45 -12.82 2.53
CA GLY A 247 -21.83 -13.16 2.16
C GLY A 247 -21.91 -14.57 1.58
N ARG A 248 -23.14 -15.01 1.34
CA ARG A 248 -23.45 -16.32 0.76
C ARG A 248 -23.72 -16.21 -0.73
N LEU A 249 -23.25 -17.20 -1.50
CA LEU A 249 -23.74 -17.44 -2.85
C LEU A 249 -25.17 -17.99 -2.77
N ARG A 250 -25.96 -17.77 -3.82
CA ARG A 250 -27.33 -18.32 -3.90
C ARG A 250 -27.35 -19.84 -3.98
N THR A 251 -26.29 -20.43 -4.52
CA THR A 251 -26.10 -21.87 -4.63
C THR A 251 -24.61 -22.15 -4.51
N PRO A 252 -24.18 -23.13 -3.70
CA PRO A 252 -22.77 -23.48 -3.61
C PRO A 252 -22.22 -23.94 -4.98
N VAL A 253 -21.03 -23.49 -5.34
CA VAL A 253 -20.36 -23.83 -6.61
C VAL A 253 -18.89 -24.19 -6.36
N PRO A 254 -18.24 -24.94 -7.26
CA PRO A 254 -16.80 -25.18 -7.18
C PRO A 254 -15.99 -23.87 -7.18
N LEU A 255 -14.88 -23.84 -6.44
CA LEU A 255 -13.97 -22.69 -6.34
C LEU A 255 -13.57 -22.15 -7.71
N VAL A 256 -13.24 -23.04 -8.66
CA VAL A 256 -12.85 -22.63 -10.02
C VAL A 256 -13.94 -21.83 -10.75
N SER A 257 -15.21 -22.06 -10.44
CA SER A 257 -16.33 -21.28 -11.00
C SER A 257 -16.36 -19.86 -10.44
N VAL A 258 -15.98 -19.68 -9.17
CA VAL A 258 -15.84 -18.35 -8.56
C VAL A 258 -14.66 -17.60 -9.18
N VAL A 259 -13.53 -18.28 -9.40
CA VAL A 259 -12.36 -17.72 -10.10
C VAL A 259 -12.72 -17.28 -11.51
N ALA A 260 -13.40 -18.12 -12.28
CA ALA A 260 -13.82 -17.80 -13.65
C ALA A 260 -14.81 -16.62 -13.70
N ASN A 261 -15.76 -16.55 -12.76
CA ASN A 261 -16.67 -15.42 -12.65
C ASN A 261 -15.89 -14.13 -12.34
N MET A 262 -14.99 -14.17 -11.34
CA MET A 262 -14.18 -13.01 -10.96
C MET A 262 -13.28 -12.53 -12.11
N ALA A 263 -12.68 -13.45 -12.88
CA ALA A 263 -11.89 -13.11 -14.06
C ALA A 263 -12.76 -12.39 -15.11
N SER A 264 -13.99 -12.88 -15.34
CA SER A 264 -14.95 -12.23 -16.23
C SER A 264 -15.37 -10.84 -15.76
N VAL A 265 -15.61 -10.65 -14.45
CA VAL A 265 -15.96 -9.35 -13.86
C VAL A 265 -14.87 -8.30 -14.14
N LEU A 266 -13.59 -8.69 -14.03
CA LEU A 266 -12.45 -7.81 -14.27
C LEU A 266 -12.04 -7.72 -15.75
N GLY A 267 -12.63 -8.53 -16.63
CA GLY A 267 -12.23 -8.62 -18.03
C GLY A 267 -10.83 -9.23 -18.23
N LEU A 268 -10.42 -10.11 -17.31
CA LEU A 268 -9.12 -10.78 -17.33
C LEU A 268 -9.24 -12.20 -17.91
N GLY A 269 -8.20 -12.66 -18.61
CA GLY A 269 -8.17 -14.00 -19.20
C GLY A 269 -7.91 -15.12 -18.19
N GLU A 270 -7.27 -14.78 -17.07
CA GLU A 270 -6.94 -15.71 -16.00
C GLU A 270 -6.77 -14.95 -14.66
N LEU A 271 -6.91 -15.68 -13.56
CA LEU A 271 -6.63 -15.22 -12.21
C LEU A 271 -5.89 -16.32 -11.45
N ALA A 272 -4.90 -15.92 -10.65
CA ALA A 272 -4.24 -16.83 -9.73
C ALA A 272 -5.14 -17.09 -8.51
N TYR A 273 -5.13 -18.32 -8.01
CA TYR A 273 -5.86 -18.71 -6.81
C TYR A 273 -5.13 -19.86 -6.10
N ALA A 274 -5.38 -20.03 -4.80
CA ALA A 274 -4.92 -21.16 -4.01
C ALA A 274 -6.10 -21.86 -3.32
N GLY A 275 -6.04 -23.19 -3.26
CA GLY A 275 -7.12 -24.07 -2.80
C GLY A 275 -7.53 -25.09 -3.86
N SER A 276 -8.29 -26.11 -3.45
CA SER A 276 -8.79 -27.15 -4.36
C SER A 276 -9.83 -26.58 -5.34
N SER A 277 -9.66 -26.80 -6.64
CA SER A 277 -10.61 -26.36 -7.69
C SER A 277 -12.04 -26.84 -7.44
N GLU A 278 -12.17 -28.05 -6.90
CA GLU A 278 -13.44 -28.74 -6.65
C GLU A 278 -14.05 -28.40 -5.28
N LYS A 279 -13.38 -27.60 -4.44
CA LYS A 279 -13.94 -27.16 -3.15
C LYS A 279 -15.26 -26.44 -3.42
N LEU A 280 -16.35 -26.93 -2.83
CA LEU A 280 -17.63 -26.21 -2.87
C LEU A 280 -17.53 -24.95 -2.00
N VAL A 281 -17.80 -23.80 -2.63
CA VAL A 281 -17.84 -22.48 -2.02
C VAL A 281 -19.29 -22.09 -1.83
N ASP A 282 -19.67 -21.81 -0.59
CA ASP A 282 -20.97 -21.24 -0.20
C ASP A 282 -20.79 -19.81 0.30
N ARG A 283 -19.76 -19.56 1.13
CA ARG A 283 -19.46 -18.24 1.69
C ARG A 283 -18.22 -17.63 1.04
N VAL A 284 -18.37 -16.38 0.59
CA VAL A 284 -17.31 -15.61 -0.07
C VAL A 284 -17.03 -14.36 0.74
N ALA A 285 -15.77 -14.13 1.06
CA ALA A 285 -15.28 -12.85 1.57
C ALA A 285 -14.60 -12.05 0.45
N VAL A 286 -14.78 -10.73 0.45
CA VAL A 286 -14.16 -9.81 -0.52
C VAL A 286 -13.53 -8.63 0.19
N VAL A 287 -12.31 -8.29 -0.24
CA VAL A 287 -11.55 -7.10 0.16
C VAL A 287 -10.88 -6.58 -1.12
N THR A 288 -11.28 -5.41 -1.61
CA THR A 288 -10.87 -4.94 -2.95
C THR A 288 -9.38 -4.62 -3.04
N GLY A 289 -8.76 -4.07 -1.99
CA GLY A 289 -7.31 -3.82 -1.95
C GLY A 289 -6.49 -5.00 -1.44
N SER A 290 -5.47 -4.69 -0.64
CA SER A 290 -4.58 -5.67 0.00
C SER A 290 -5.18 -6.28 1.27
N GLY A 291 -5.74 -7.48 1.16
CA GLY A 291 -6.42 -8.19 2.27
C GLY A 291 -5.61 -9.28 2.97
N GLY A 292 -4.32 -9.42 2.68
CA GLY A 292 -3.47 -10.50 3.25
C GLY A 292 -3.34 -10.48 4.78
N SER A 293 -3.61 -9.35 5.44
CA SER A 293 -3.65 -9.24 6.90
C SER A 293 -4.96 -9.73 7.53
N LEU A 294 -5.99 -10.01 6.72
CA LEU A 294 -7.33 -10.42 7.15
C LEU A 294 -7.60 -11.91 6.92
N LEU A 295 -6.56 -12.70 6.60
CA LEU A 295 -6.70 -14.14 6.36
C LEU A 295 -7.27 -14.85 7.57
N GLU A 296 -6.74 -14.55 8.75
CA GLU A 296 -7.14 -15.16 10.02
C GLU A 296 -8.55 -14.71 10.44
N ASP A 297 -8.92 -13.44 10.19
CA ASP A 297 -10.29 -12.94 10.42
C ASP A 297 -11.30 -13.58 9.46
N THR A 298 -10.85 -13.98 8.27
CA THR A 298 -11.68 -14.64 7.26
C THR A 298 -11.82 -16.14 7.50
N ALA A 299 -10.80 -16.76 8.12
CA ALA A 299 -10.80 -18.16 8.45
C ALA A 299 -11.98 -18.52 9.36
N GLY A 300 -12.75 -19.53 8.98
CA GLY A 300 -13.93 -19.98 9.72
C GLY A 300 -15.21 -19.16 9.48
N VAL A 301 -15.14 -18.01 8.79
CA VAL A 301 -16.34 -17.24 8.40
C VAL A 301 -16.63 -17.26 6.90
N ALA A 302 -15.65 -17.61 6.05
CA ALA A 302 -15.81 -17.79 4.61
C ALA A 302 -15.04 -19.02 4.07
N ASP A 303 -15.46 -19.52 2.91
CA ASP A 303 -14.79 -20.61 2.21
C ASP A 303 -13.63 -20.12 1.33
N VAL A 304 -13.75 -18.88 0.83
CA VAL A 304 -12.78 -18.22 -0.03
C VAL A 304 -12.70 -16.72 0.27
N LEU A 305 -11.49 -16.16 0.21
CA LEU A 305 -11.23 -14.71 0.22
C LEU A 305 -10.81 -14.25 -1.18
N ILE A 306 -11.47 -13.22 -1.71
CA ILE A 306 -11.09 -12.54 -2.95
C ILE A 306 -10.42 -11.22 -2.57
N THR A 307 -9.15 -11.07 -2.90
CA THR A 307 -8.39 -9.86 -2.55
C THR A 307 -7.15 -9.68 -3.42
N GLY A 308 -6.53 -8.50 -3.38
CA GLY A 308 -5.28 -8.19 -4.06
C GLY A 308 -4.05 -8.39 -3.17
N ASP A 309 -2.89 -8.22 -3.81
CA ASP A 309 -1.55 -8.18 -3.19
C ASP A 309 -1.16 -9.37 -2.31
N LEU A 310 -1.76 -10.55 -2.51
CA LEU A 310 -1.31 -11.78 -1.87
C LEU A 310 0.06 -12.20 -2.40
N GLY A 311 1.00 -12.41 -1.48
CA GLY A 311 2.29 -13.02 -1.72
C GLY A 311 2.25 -14.55 -1.59
N TYR A 312 3.38 -15.20 -1.87
CA TYR A 312 3.53 -16.66 -1.74
C TYR A 312 3.19 -17.17 -0.34
N HIS A 313 3.70 -16.50 0.70
CA HIS A 313 3.45 -16.91 2.08
C HIS A 313 2.01 -16.66 2.53
N ASP A 314 1.28 -15.77 1.88
CA ASP A 314 -0.14 -15.55 2.18
C ASP A 314 -0.98 -16.74 1.69
N ALA A 315 -0.64 -17.29 0.53
CA ALA A 315 -1.29 -18.50 0.01
C ALA A 315 -1.02 -19.73 0.90
N GLU A 316 0.21 -19.91 1.38
CA GLU A 316 0.55 -20.98 2.34
C GLU A 316 -0.20 -20.81 3.66
N ARG A 317 -0.21 -19.58 4.23
CA ARG A 317 -0.96 -19.29 5.46
C ARG A 317 -2.45 -19.53 5.30
N ALA A 318 -3.04 -19.16 4.16
CA ALA A 318 -4.44 -19.44 3.87
C ALA A 318 -4.72 -20.95 3.84
N ALA A 319 -3.82 -21.74 3.24
CA ALA A 319 -3.94 -23.19 3.19
C ALA A 319 -3.89 -23.82 4.60
N ASP A 320 -3.00 -23.33 5.48
CA ASP A 320 -2.88 -23.80 6.86
C ASP A 320 -4.17 -23.64 7.67
N VAL A 321 -4.96 -22.61 7.38
CA VAL A 321 -6.26 -22.33 8.02
C VAL A 321 -7.47 -22.82 7.21
N GLY A 322 -7.23 -23.58 6.14
CA GLY A 322 -8.28 -24.17 5.29
C GLY A 322 -9.07 -23.17 4.43
N LEU A 323 -8.55 -21.95 4.26
CA LEU A 323 -9.15 -20.88 3.47
C LEU A 323 -8.63 -20.92 2.03
N ALA A 324 -9.55 -20.87 1.06
CA ALA A 324 -9.13 -20.64 -0.33
C ALA A 324 -8.91 -19.13 -0.55
N VAL A 325 -8.04 -18.77 -1.48
CA VAL A 325 -7.81 -17.37 -1.84
C VAL A 325 -7.81 -17.18 -3.35
N ILE A 326 -8.36 -16.06 -3.82
CA ILE A 326 -8.30 -15.62 -5.22
C ILE A 326 -7.55 -14.29 -5.25
N GLN A 327 -6.45 -14.26 -5.97
CA GLN A 327 -5.65 -13.06 -6.19
C GLN A 327 -6.30 -12.23 -7.29
N ALA A 328 -7.11 -11.26 -6.90
CA ALA A 328 -7.68 -10.25 -7.79
C ALA A 328 -6.69 -9.07 -7.88
N PRO A 329 -6.08 -8.80 -9.05
CA PRO A 329 -5.12 -7.71 -9.18
C PRO A 329 -5.67 -6.38 -8.64
N HIS A 330 -4.92 -5.77 -7.71
CA HIS A 330 -5.34 -4.63 -6.89
C HIS A 330 -5.89 -3.48 -7.75
N PHE A 331 -5.11 -3.04 -8.74
CA PHE A 331 -5.49 -1.95 -9.62
C PHE A 331 -6.81 -2.25 -10.35
N GLU A 332 -6.96 -3.45 -10.91
CA GLU A 332 -8.13 -3.85 -11.70
C GLU A 332 -9.40 -3.86 -10.87
N VAL A 333 -9.37 -4.49 -9.69
CA VAL A 333 -10.56 -4.68 -8.87
C VAL A 333 -11.00 -3.37 -8.21
N GLU A 334 -10.09 -2.54 -7.71
CA GLU A 334 -10.44 -1.24 -7.14
C GLU A 334 -10.85 -0.24 -8.20
N THR A 335 -10.16 -0.20 -9.35
CA THR A 335 -10.57 0.64 -10.49
C THR A 335 -11.97 0.27 -10.95
N TRP A 336 -12.26 -1.04 -11.07
CA TRP A 336 -13.58 -1.53 -11.44
C TRP A 336 -14.64 -1.09 -10.42
N ALA A 337 -14.36 -1.28 -9.12
CA ALA A 337 -15.30 -0.94 -8.05
C ALA A 337 -15.52 0.57 -7.96
N LEU A 338 -14.47 1.38 -8.06
CA LEU A 338 -14.51 2.83 -7.95
C LEU A 338 -15.20 3.49 -9.15
N LYS A 339 -15.04 2.92 -10.36
CA LYS A 339 -15.84 3.32 -11.53
C LYS A 339 -17.34 3.15 -11.30
N ARG A 340 -17.76 2.05 -10.67
CA ARG A 340 -19.18 1.84 -10.31
C ARG A 340 -19.61 2.75 -9.17
N TRP A 341 -18.78 2.91 -8.15
CA TRP A 341 -19.06 3.82 -7.04
C TRP A 341 -19.19 5.29 -7.50
N THR A 342 -18.53 5.68 -8.59
CA THR A 342 -18.72 7.01 -9.21
C THR A 342 -20.18 7.28 -9.56
N ALA A 343 -20.98 6.27 -9.89
CA ALA A 343 -22.42 6.42 -10.07
C ALA A 343 -23.15 6.78 -8.76
N VAL A 344 -22.76 6.16 -7.64
CA VAL A 344 -23.29 6.47 -6.30
C VAL A 344 -22.99 7.91 -5.90
N LEU A 345 -21.78 8.40 -6.19
CA LEU A 345 -21.41 9.80 -5.98
C LEU A 345 -22.27 10.73 -6.85
N ASN A 346 -22.45 10.41 -8.14
CA ASN A 346 -23.31 11.19 -9.04
C ASN A 346 -24.77 11.30 -8.56
N GLU A 347 -25.34 10.23 -7.98
CA GLU A 347 -26.68 10.30 -7.37
C GLU A 347 -26.77 11.39 -6.29
N GLN A 348 -25.75 11.50 -5.44
CA GLN A 348 -25.72 12.52 -4.38
C GLN A 348 -25.48 13.94 -4.92
N LEU A 349 -24.67 14.07 -5.97
CA LEU A 349 -24.34 15.35 -6.58
C LEU A 349 -25.43 15.88 -7.54
N ALA A 350 -26.39 15.03 -7.93
CA ALA A 350 -27.45 15.37 -8.88
C ALA A 350 -28.26 16.62 -8.48
N ARG A 351 -28.48 16.86 -7.18
CA ARG A 351 -29.22 18.04 -6.68
C ARG A 351 -28.54 19.38 -6.98
N TRP A 352 -27.22 19.37 -7.22
CA TRP A 352 -26.44 20.53 -7.63
C TRP A 352 -26.10 20.55 -9.13
N ARG A 353 -26.45 19.48 -9.87
CA ARG A 353 -26.08 19.28 -11.29
C ARG A 353 -24.57 19.31 -11.53
N VAL A 354 -23.79 18.83 -10.57
CA VAL A 354 -22.34 18.70 -10.65
C VAL A 354 -21.99 17.27 -11.06
N PRO A 355 -21.37 17.03 -12.23
CA PRO A 355 -20.95 15.69 -12.62
C PRO A 355 -19.66 15.26 -11.93
N ALA A 356 -19.62 14.00 -11.52
CA ALA A 356 -18.40 13.27 -11.19
C ALA A 356 -18.03 12.34 -12.34
N VAL A 357 -16.79 12.42 -12.82
CA VAL A 357 -16.29 11.63 -13.96
C VAL A 357 -15.05 10.87 -13.54
N PHE A 358 -14.95 9.60 -13.92
CA PHE A 358 -13.76 8.79 -13.65
C PHE A 358 -12.62 9.18 -14.61
N ALA A 359 -11.41 9.30 -14.08
CA ALA A 359 -10.22 9.73 -14.81
C ALA A 359 -9.86 8.77 -15.95
N THR A 360 -9.50 9.34 -17.10
CA THR A 360 -9.09 8.58 -18.29
C THR A 360 -7.59 8.32 -18.32
N SER A 361 -6.82 9.12 -17.58
CA SER A 361 -5.37 8.99 -17.42
C SER A 361 -4.93 7.99 -16.34
N SER A 362 -5.87 7.38 -15.59
CA SER A 362 -5.55 6.38 -14.57
C SER A 362 -5.04 5.09 -15.24
N VAL A 363 -3.80 4.70 -14.92
CA VAL A 363 -3.13 3.55 -15.55
C VAL A 363 -2.56 2.58 -14.53
N ASN A 364 -2.62 1.29 -14.84
CA ASN A 364 -1.97 0.26 -14.03
C ASN A 364 -0.44 0.46 -14.11
N PRO A 365 0.27 0.57 -12.96
CA PRO A 365 1.74 0.61 -12.97
C PRO A 365 2.37 -0.69 -13.48
N TRP A 366 1.67 -1.83 -13.35
CA TRP A 366 2.11 -3.12 -13.87
C TRP A 366 1.85 -3.22 -15.38
N ARG A 367 2.83 -3.74 -16.12
CA ARG A 367 2.71 -4.05 -17.55
C ARG A 367 2.94 -5.53 -17.79
N THR A 368 2.05 -6.15 -18.56
CA THR A 368 2.18 -7.55 -18.99
C THR A 368 2.78 -7.62 -20.38
N ALA A 369 3.81 -8.45 -20.55
CA ALA A 369 4.35 -8.82 -21.85
C ALA A 369 3.87 -10.23 -22.22
N ARG A 370 3.31 -10.40 -23.42
CA ARG A 370 3.00 -11.74 -23.94
C ARG A 370 4.26 -12.34 -24.52
N ALA A 371 4.74 -13.44 -23.95
CA ALA A 371 5.71 -14.28 -24.64
C ALA A 371 5.05 -14.80 -25.93
N GLY A 372 5.64 -14.52 -27.10
CA GLY A 372 5.13 -15.05 -28.36
C GLY A 372 5.00 -16.58 -28.32
N LYS A 373 4.03 -17.14 -29.05
CA LYS A 373 3.97 -18.60 -29.26
C LYS A 373 5.32 -19.06 -29.81
N ARG A 374 5.97 -20.02 -29.15
CA ARG A 374 7.13 -20.70 -29.72
C ARG A 374 6.63 -21.47 -30.95
N ASP A 375 6.83 -20.91 -32.14
CA ASP A 375 6.71 -21.71 -33.35
C ASP A 375 7.78 -22.81 -33.27
N SER A 376 7.38 -24.06 -33.48
CA SER A 376 8.24 -25.23 -33.44
C SER A 376 9.31 -25.27 -34.56
N GLY A 377 9.52 -24.15 -35.24
CA GLY A 377 10.55 -23.92 -36.26
C GLY A 377 11.06 -22.48 -36.29
N ALA A 378 10.73 -21.63 -35.30
CA ALA A 378 11.30 -20.30 -35.17
C ALA A 378 12.56 -20.35 -34.30
N ALA A 379 13.54 -19.50 -34.63
CA ALA A 379 14.80 -19.35 -33.92
C ALA A 379 14.59 -19.34 -32.40
N ALA A 380 15.57 -19.89 -31.67
CA ALA A 380 15.62 -19.84 -30.21
C ALA A 380 15.25 -18.43 -29.74
N PRO A 381 14.53 -18.28 -28.60
CA PRO A 381 14.21 -16.95 -28.06
C PRO A 381 15.50 -16.13 -28.09
N GLU A 382 15.46 -14.93 -28.71
CA GLU A 382 16.59 -14.01 -28.76
C GLU A 382 17.26 -14.08 -27.39
N GLN A 383 18.43 -14.70 -27.34
CA GLN A 383 19.12 -14.79 -26.09
C GLN A 383 19.38 -13.34 -25.70
N LEU A 384 18.90 -12.91 -24.54
CA LEU A 384 19.18 -11.56 -24.02
C LEU A 384 20.70 -11.31 -23.92
N PHE A 385 21.49 -12.39 -24.02
CA PHE A 385 22.92 -12.43 -24.28
C PHE A 385 23.15 -13.53 -25.34
N ASP A 386 23.28 -13.17 -26.62
CA ASP A 386 23.64 -14.13 -27.67
C ASP A 386 25.02 -14.70 -27.39
N VAL A 387 25.12 -16.02 -27.19
CA VAL A 387 26.39 -16.76 -27.11
C VAL A 387 26.49 -17.57 -28.39
N GLY A 388 26.71 -16.88 -29.50
CA GLY A 388 26.78 -17.45 -30.84
C GLY A 388 28.03 -16.97 -31.58
N ASP A 389 28.88 -17.92 -31.97
CA ASP A 389 30.03 -17.76 -32.87
C ASP A 389 29.58 -17.41 -34.32
N GLU A 390 28.81 -16.34 -34.50
CA GLU A 390 28.56 -15.82 -35.86
C GLU A 390 29.63 -14.80 -36.25
N ALA A 391 30.38 -15.13 -37.29
CA ALA A 391 31.39 -14.27 -37.88
C ALA A 391 30.74 -12.97 -38.41
N LEU A 392 31.00 -11.86 -37.71
CA LEU A 392 30.56 -10.52 -38.07
C LEU A 392 31.35 -10.00 -39.29
N GLY A 393 30.71 -9.17 -40.13
CA GLY A 393 31.34 -8.61 -41.33
C GLY A 393 32.32 -7.47 -41.05
N ASP A 394 33.19 -7.14 -42.02
CA ASP A 394 34.34 -6.21 -41.89
C ASP A 394 34.04 -4.82 -41.28
N THR A 395 32.81 -4.32 -41.35
CA THR A 395 32.44 -3.00 -40.75
C THR A 395 32.04 -3.07 -39.27
N GLU A 396 31.78 -4.27 -38.75
CA GLU A 396 31.48 -4.50 -37.33
C GLU A 396 32.75 -4.77 -36.50
N ASN A 397 33.86 -5.18 -37.14
CA ASN A 397 35.16 -5.38 -36.49
C ASN A 397 35.73 -4.08 -35.90
N ASP A 398 35.54 -2.94 -36.59
CA ASP A 398 36.01 -1.61 -36.15
C ASP A 398 35.35 -1.09 -34.86
N ARG A 399 34.27 -1.74 -34.40
CA ARG A 399 33.56 -1.39 -33.15
C ARG A 399 33.58 -2.52 -32.12
N ARG A 400 34.47 -3.48 -32.29
CA ARG A 400 34.70 -4.57 -31.36
C ARG A 400 35.91 -4.28 -30.48
N VAL A 401 35.76 -4.56 -29.19
CA VAL A 401 36.82 -4.44 -28.19
C VAL A 401 36.94 -5.75 -27.44
N VAL A 402 38.18 -6.19 -27.20
CA VAL A 402 38.49 -7.31 -26.32
C VAL A 402 39.03 -6.74 -25.01
N LEU A 403 38.49 -7.20 -23.88
CA LEU A 403 38.89 -6.81 -22.54
C LEU A 403 39.51 -8.01 -21.83
N ARG A 404 40.70 -7.85 -21.28
CA ARG A 404 41.30 -8.79 -20.32
C ARG A 404 41.36 -8.10 -18.98
N VAL A 405 40.64 -8.61 -17.99
CA VAL A 405 40.45 -7.97 -16.69
C VAL A 405 40.91 -8.88 -15.57
N ASP A 406 41.57 -8.32 -14.57
CA ASP A 406 41.97 -8.99 -13.34
C ASP A 406 41.97 -7.98 -12.18
N GLY A 407 41.59 -8.42 -10.99
CA GLY A 407 41.60 -7.65 -9.76
C GLY A 407 42.16 -8.45 -8.59
N GLY A 408 43.16 -7.90 -7.91
CA GLY A 408 43.85 -8.61 -6.84
C GLY A 408 44.06 -7.78 -5.58
N SER A 409 44.02 -8.46 -4.43
CA SER A 409 44.30 -7.89 -3.11
C SER A 409 45.39 -8.68 -2.35
N ARG A 410 46.32 -7.96 -1.71
CA ARG A 410 47.38 -8.52 -0.85
C ARG A 410 46.86 -8.70 0.57
N GLY A 411 46.33 -9.90 0.83
CA GLY A 411 45.46 -10.14 1.99
C GLY A 411 44.01 -9.90 1.58
N ASN A 412 43.07 -10.69 2.08
CA ASN A 412 41.68 -10.61 1.65
C ASN A 412 40.76 -10.44 2.89
N PRO A 413 40.41 -9.20 3.28
CA PRO A 413 40.70 -7.92 2.60
C PRO A 413 42.15 -7.41 2.82
N GLY A 414 42.63 -6.57 1.90
CA GLY A 414 44.01 -6.06 1.87
C GLY A 414 44.18 -4.90 0.87
N PRO A 415 45.40 -4.32 0.73
CA PRO A 415 45.69 -3.40 -0.37
C PRO A 415 45.44 -4.06 -1.73
N ALA A 416 44.66 -3.41 -2.58
CA ALA A 416 44.13 -3.97 -3.80
C ALA A 416 44.40 -3.10 -5.02
N ALA A 417 44.44 -3.74 -6.19
CA ALA A 417 44.65 -3.11 -7.47
C ALA A 417 43.85 -3.82 -8.58
N ILE A 418 43.70 -3.12 -9.70
CA ILE A 418 43.08 -3.62 -10.92
C ILE A 418 44.06 -3.58 -12.10
N GLY A 419 43.87 -4.52 -13.01
CA GLY A 419 44.57 -4.60 -14.28
C GLY A 419 43.55 -4.79 -15.39
N VAL A 420 43.56 -3.92 -16.39
CA VAL A 420 42.72 -4.05 -17.58
C VAL A 420 43.56 -3.85 -18.82
N VAL A 421 43.47 -4.78 -19.77
CA VAL A 421 44.01 -4.62 -21.12
C VAL A 421 42.85 -4.53 -22.09
N VAL A 422 42.82 -3.45 -22.86
CA VAL A 422 41.83 -3.18 -23.90
C VAL A 422 42.51 -3.40 -25.25
N GLU A 423 41.98 -4.32 -26.05
CA GLU A 423 42.50 -4.69 -27.37
C GLU A 423 41.44 -4.45 -28.45
N ASP A 424 41.86 -4.21 -29.69
CA ASP A 424 40.96 -4.25 -30.85
C ASP A 424 40.69 -5.70 -31.31
N ALA A 425 39.89 -5.85 -32.37
CA ALA A 425 39.55 -7.16 -32.92
C ALA A 425 40.76 -7.92 -33.50
N GLU A 426 41.85 -7.23 -33.83
CA GLU A 426 43.10 -7.80 -34.33
C GLU A 426 44.11 -8.11 -33.21
N GLY A 427 43.75 -7.87 -31.95
CA GLY A 427 44.58 -8.12 -30.78
C GLY A 427 45.66 -7.05 -30.53
N ARG A 428 45.52 -5.86 -31.15
CA ARG A 428 46.40 -4.72 -30.82
C ARG A 428 45.91 -4.06 -29.55
N VAL A 429 46.82 -3.89 -28.59
CA VAL A 429 46.54 -3.18 -27.33
C VAL A 429 46.25 -1.72 -27.62
N LEU A 430 45.02 -1.32 -27.30
CA LEU A 430 44.52 0.04 -27.39
C LEU A 430 44.78 0.84 -26.11
N GLU A 431 44.76 0.16 -24.96
CA GLU A 431 44.92 0.76 -23.63
C GLU A 431 45.28 -0.28 -22.57
N GLU A 432 46.09 0.11 -21.59
CA GLU A 432 46.38 -0.67 -20.39
C GLU A 432 46.09 0.20 -19.16
N ILE A 433 45.28 -0.31 -18.25
CA ILE A 433 44.88 0.37 -17.01
C ILE A 433 45.45 -0.41 -15.83
N CYS A 434 46.10 0.31 -14.93
CA CYS A 434 46.90 -0.23 -13.84
C CYS A 434 46.79 0.70 -12.64
N ASP A 435 45.77 0.48 -11.81
CA ASP A 435 45.39 1.40 -10.73
C ASP A 435 45.28 0.70 -9.37
N ARG A 436 45.69 1.42 -8.32
CA ARG A 436 45.43 1.03 -6.92
C ARG A 436 44.03 1.49 -6.53
N ILE A 437 43.24 0.58 -5.97
CA ILE A 437 41.83 0.79 -5.59
C ILE A 437 41.62 0.83 -4.07
N GLY A 438 42.70 1.03 -3.32
CA GLY A 438 42.67 1.15 -1.86
C GLY A 438 42.72 -0.21 -1.17
N HIS A 439 41.90 -0.41 -0.14
CA HIS A 439 41.91 -1.63 0.67
C HIS A 439 40.56 -2.33 0.60
N THR A 440 40.49 -3.48 -0.08
CA THR A 440 39.23 -4.21 -0.30
C THR A 440 39.46 -5.72 -0.44
N THR A 441 38.43 -6.49 -0.79
CA THR A 441 38.50 -7.93 -1.03
C THR A 441 38.89 -8.23 -2.48
N ASN A 442 39.37 -9.46 -2.75
CA ASN A 442 39.65 -9.90 -4.12
C ASN A 442 38.40 -9.77 -5.01
N ASN A 443 37.24 -10.24 -4.54
CA ASN A 443 36.02 -10.22 -5.36
C ASN A 443 35.58 -8.80 -5.71
N VAL A 444 35.74 -7.84 -4.79
CA VAL A 444 35.45 -6.43 -5.06
C VAL A 444 36.44 -5.88 -6.10
N ALA A 445 37.73 -6.20 -5.97
CA ALA A 445 38.75 -5.81 -6.95
C ALA A 445 38.44 -6.35 -8.36
N GLU A 446 38.03 -7.60 -8.47
CA GLU A 446 37.65 -8.25 -9.74
C GLU A 446 36.46 -7.54 -10.40
N TYR A 447 35.42 -7.20 -9.62
CA TYR A 447 34.30 -6.42 -10.12
C TYR A 447 34.71 -5.01 -10.57
N GLN A 448 35.59 -4.36 -9.83
CA GLN A 448 36.08 -3.02 -10.19
C GLN A 448 36.92 -3.06 -11.47
N ALA A 449 37.74 -4.10 -11.67
CA ALA A 449 38.49 -4.30 -12.92
C ALA A 449 37.54 -4.48 -14.11
N LEU A 450 36.51 -5.32 -13.95
CA LEU A 450 35.48 -5.51 -14.96
C LEU A 450 34.75 -4.20 -15.31
N ILE A 451 34.27 -3.47 -14.30
CA ILE A 451 33.55 -2.20 -14.47
C ILE A 451 34.43 -1.20 -15.22
N THR A 452 35.68 -1.05 -14.80
CA THR A 452 36.65 -0.14 -15.44
C THR A 452 36.86 -0.49 -16.92
N GLY A 453 36.99 -1.79 -17.23
CA GLY A 453 37.11 -2.23 -18.63
C GLY A 453 35.87 -1.95 -19.46
N LEU A 454 34.68 -2.20 -18.90
CA LEU A 454 33.42 -1.93 -19.59
C LEU A 454 33.20 -0.42 -19.81
N GLU A 455 33.51 0.44 -18.83
CA GLU A 455 33.47 1.90 -18.99
C GLU A 455 34.42 2.37 -20.09
N THR A 456 35.64 1.84 -20.11
CA THR A 456 36.62 2.17 -21.15
C THR A 456 36.15 1.75 -22.54
N ALA A 457 35.52 0.58 -22.66
CA ALA A 457 34.93 0.12 -23.92
C ALA A 457 33.75 1.01 -24.37
N VAL A 458 32.92 1.46 -23.42
CA VAL A 458 31.84 2.42 -23.69
C VAL A 458 32.40 3.74 -24.22
N ASP A 459 33.43 4.30 -23.58
CA ASP A 459 34.00 5.60 -23.94
C ASP A 459 34.65 5.57 -25.33
N ARG A 460 35.10 4.40 -25.76
CA ARG A 460 35.59 4.13 -27.12
C ARG A 460 34.48 3.90 -28.16
N GLY A 461 33.22 3.94 -27.74
CA GLY A 461 32.08 3.72 -28.62
C GLY A 461 31.96 2.28 -29.12
N ALA A 462 32.53 1.31 -28.40
CA ALA A 462 32.41 -0.09 -28.74
C ALA A 462 30.94 -0.52 -28.71
N ARG A 463 30.57 -1.40 -29.64
CA ARG A 463 29.23 -2.03 -29.68
C ARG A 463 29.27 -3.52 -29.40
N TYR A 464 30.44 -4.14 -29.57
CA TYR A 464 30.69 -5.55 -29.33
C TYR A 464 31.87 -5.68 -28.37
N VAL A 465 31.69 -6.39 -27.27
CA VAL A 465 32.74 -6.57 -26.27
C VAL A 465 32.94 -8.05 -25.97
N SER A 466 34.18 -8.51 -25.94
CA SER A 466 34.54 -9.84 -25.42
C SER A 466 35.40 -9.65 -24.18
N VAL A 467 34.91 -10.08 -23.02
CA VAL A 467 35.59 -9.96 -21.73
C VAL A 467 36.17 -11.32 -21.35
N PHE A 468 37.45 -11.32 -21.01
CA PHE A 468 38.18 -12.46 -20.48
C PHE A 468 38.61 -12.15 -19.05
N SER A 469 38.19 -13.00 -18.11
CA SER A 469 38.54 -12.91 -16.69
C SER A 469 38.87 -14.30 -16.16
N ASP A 470 39.83 -14.39 -15.24
CA ASP A 470 40.15 -15.62 -14.51
C ASP A 470 39.35 -15.79 -13.21
N SER A 471 38.44 -14.86 -12.91
CA SER A 471 37.50 -14.99 -11.80
C SER A 471 36.23 -15.74 -12.21
N GLU A 472 36.21 -17.05 -11.96
CA GLU A 472 35.04 -17.87 -12.26
C GLU A 472 33.77 -17.38 -11.52
N LEU A 473 33.93 -16.80 -10.33
CA LEU A 473 32.82 -16.26 -9.55
C LEU A 473 32.08 -15.13 -10.29
N ILE A 474 32.79 -14.12 -10.79
CA ILE A 474 32.14 -12.97 -11.45
C ILE A 474 31.49 -13.41 -12.76
N VAL A 475 32.15 -14.30 -13.50
CA VAL A 475 31.63 -14.82 -14.78
C VAL A 475 30.32 -15.58 -14.53
N ARG A 476 30.28 -16.48 -13.55
CA ARG A 476 29.06 -17.23 -13.19
C ARG A 476 27.96 -16.33 -12.62
N GLN A 477 28.31 -15.26 -11.90
CA GLN A 477 27.33 -14.29 -11.38
C GLN A 477 26.70 -13.45 -12.50
N LEU A 478 27.50 -12.97 -13.45
CA LEU A 478 27.01 -12.19 -14.61
C LEU A 478 26.19 -13.04 -15.58
N ARG A 479 26.55 -14.32 -15.72
CA ARG A 479 25.74 -15.33 -16.43
C ARG A 479 24.49 -15.76 -15.65
N ARG A 480 24.28 -15.22 -14.43
CA ARG A 480 23.16 -15.53 -13.53
C ARG A 480 23.09 -16.98 -13.07
N GLU A 481 24.18 -17.72 -13.20
CA GLU A 481 24.30 -19.08 -12.68
C GLU A 481 24.36 -19.04 -11.14
N TYR A 482 25.05 -18.03 -10.59
CA TYR A 482 25.19 -17.80 -9.15
C TYR A 482 24.51 -16.50 -8.68
N ARG A 483 23.87 -16.55 -7.51
CA ARG A 483 23.29 -15.36 -6.84
C ARG A 483 24.38 -14.57 -6.11
N VAL A 484 24.37 -13.25 -6.27
CA VAL A 484 25.18 -12.32 -5.47
C VAL A 484 24.48 -12.07 -4.13
N ARG A 485 25.07 -12.56 -3.03
CA ARG A 485 24.49 -12.46 -1.68
C ARG A 485 25.11 -11.36 -0.83
N ASP A 486 26.35 -11.01 -1.14
CA ASP A 486 27.09 -9.98 -0.42
C ASP A 486 26.59 -8.58 -0.84
N PRO A 487 26.21 -7.70 0.10
CA PRO A 487 25.65 -6.38 -0.23
C PRO A 487 26.59 -5.47 -1.02
N GLU A 488 27.90 -5.49 -0.74
CA GLU A 488 28.88 -4.65 -1.44
C GLU A 488 29.05 -5.15 -2.89
N LEU A 489 29.10 -6.47 -3.09
CA LEU A 489 29.10 -7.05 -4.43
C LEU A 489 27.77 -6.85 -5.16
N GLN A 490 26.63 -6.74 -4.46
CA GLN A 490 25.33 -6.48 -5.10
C GLN A 490 25.33 -5.10 -5.78
N GLU A 491 25.89 -4.08 -5.14
CA GLU A 491 26.00 -2.73 -5.72
C GLU A 491 26.87 -2.76 -6.99
N LEU A 492 28.06 -3.36 -6.92
CA LEU A 492 28.98 -3.49 -8.06
C LEU A 492 28.37 -4.34 -9.19
N TYR A 493 27.65 -5.39 -8.85
CA TYR A 493 26.94 -6.22 -9.81
C TYR A 493 25.87 -5.42 -10.57
N GLN A 494 25.10 -4.55 -9.91
CA GLN A 494 24.13 -3.70 -10.59
C GLN A 494 24.80 -2.72 -11.55
N VAL A 495 25.95 -2.14 -11.16
CA VAL A 495 26.74 -1.27 -12.05
C VAL A 495 27.23 -2.04 -13.28
N ALA A 496 27.84 -3.21 -13.07
CA ALA A 496 28.34 -4.05 -14.16
C ALA A 496 27.20 -4.47 -15.13
N VAL A 497 26.04 -4.89 -14.60
CA VAL A 497 24.85 -5.22 -15.41
C VAL A 497 24.35 -4.01 -16.20
N GLY A 498 24.34 -2.82 -15.59
CA GLY A 498 23.96 -1.58 -16.26
C GLY A 498 24.89 -1.23 -17.43
N LEU A 499 26.20 -1.41 -17.25
CA LEU A 499 27.21 -1.19 -18.30
C LEU A 499 27.13 -2.22 -19.42
N VAL A 500 26.98 -3.50 -19.08
CA VAL A 500 26.77 -4.58 -20.07
C VAL A 500 25.58 -4.27 -20.97
N GLY A 501 24.49 -3.72 -20.42
CA GLY A 501 23.30 -3.31 -21.17
C GLY A 501 23.51 -2.17 -22.18
N ARG A 502 24.69 -1.53 -22.22
CA ARG A 502 25.02 -0.46 -23.18
C ARG A 502 25.58 -0.97 -24.51
N PHE A 503 25.97 -2.24 -24.57
CA PHE A 503 26.54 -2.86 -25.77
C PHE A 503 25.47 -3.62 -26.54
N ARG A 504 25.67 -3.79 -27.85
CA ARG A 504 24.79 -4.63 -28.68
C ARG A 504 25.05 -6.12 -28.40
N HIS A 505 26.28 -6.46 -28.04
CA HIS A 505 26.69 -7.81 -27.70
C HIS A 505 27.84 -7.77 -26.71
N VAL A 506 27.78 -8.64 -25.70
CA VAL A 506 28.86 -8.85 -24.74
C VAL A 506 29.05 -10.35 -24.55
N ASP A 507 30.25 -10.84 -24.83
CA ASP A 507 30.69 -12.14 -24.36
C ASP A 507 31.53 -11.96 -23.09
N ILE A 508 31.29 -12.80 -22.09
CA ILE A 508 32.08 -12.81 -20.85
C ILE A 508 32.49 -14.23 -20.60
N THR A 509 33.79 -14.49 -20.73
CA THR A 509 34.36 -15.83 -20.72
C THR A 509 35.39 -15.97 -19.62
N HIS A 510 35.23 -17.04 -18.84
CA HIS A 510 36.25 -17.44 -17.86
C HIS A 510 37.44 -18.05 -18.60
N VAL A 511 38.65 -17.56 -18.33
CA VAL A 511 39.91 -18.08 -18.86
C VAL A 511 40.84 -18.51 -17.72
N PRO A 512 41.67 -19.54 -17.90
CA PRO A 512 42.69 -19.88 -16.92
C PRO A 512 43.66 -18.72 -16.69
N ARG A 513 44.21 -18.59 -15.48
CA ARG A 513 45.14 -17.50 -15.11
C ARG A 513 46.37 -17.44 -16.01
N GLU A 514 46.87 -18.58 -16.50
CA GLU A 514 47.95 -18.61 -17.49
C GLU A 514 47.63 -17.92 -18.82
N GLU A 515 46.34 -17.78 -19.15
CA GLU A 515 45.85 -17.08 -20.34
C GLU A 515 45.52 -15.62 -20.05
N ASN A 516 45.37 -15.19 -18.79
CA ASN A 516 45.09 -13.80 -18.38
C ASN A 516 46.32 -13.01 -17.87
N LYS A 517 47.54 -13.47 -18.19
CA LYS A 517 48.80 -12.92 -17.65
C LYS A 517 48.98 -11.42 -17.82
N ALA A 518 48.46 -10.83 -18.89
CA ALA A 518 48.65 -9.42 -19.16
C ALA A 518 47.94 -8.54 -18.11
N ALA A 519 46.70 -8.90 -17.76
CA ALA A 519 45.96 -8.21 -16.69
C ALA A 519 46.57 -8.47 -15.31
N ASP A 520 46.96 -9.71 -15.02
CA ASP A 520 47.64 -10.08 -13.75
C ASP A 520 48.97 -9.34 -13.54
N LEU A 521 49.75 -9.13 -14.61
CA LEU A 521 50.97 -8.33 -14.55
C LEU A 521 50.68 -6.86 -14.19
N LEU A 522 49.59 -6.28 -14.69
CA LEU A 522 49.17 -4.92 -14.36
C LEU A 522 48.72 -4.79 -12.90
N VAL A 523 47.97 -5.78 -12.39
CA VAL A 523 47.59 -5.85 -10.97
C VAL A 523 48.85 -5.88 -10.09
N ASN A 524 49.78 -6.79 -10.37
CA ASN A 524 51.01 -6.92 -9.59
C ASN A 524 51.88 -5.66 -9.69
N LYS A 525 52.01 -5.06 -10.87
CA LYS A 525 52.72 -3.79 -11.08
C LYS A 525 52.14 -2.66 -10.23
N ALA A 526 50.81 -2.53 -10.19
CA ALA A 526 50.14 -1.53 -9.35
C ALA A 526 50.35 -1.79 -7.85
N LEU A 527 50.35 -3.06 -7.42
CA LEU A 527 50.58 -3.42 -6.02
C LEU A 527 52.04 -3.21 -5.59
N ASP A 528 53.00 -3.42 -6.49
CA ASP A 528 54.44 -3.30 -6.22
C ASP A 528 55.01 -1.89 -6.40
N ALA A 529 54.31 -1.00 -7.11
CA ALA A 529 54.64 0.41 -7.20
C ALA A 529 54.51 1.07 -5.82
N SER A 530 55.58 1.01 -5.03
CA SER A 530 55.63 1.39 -3.60
C SER A 530 55.15 2.81 -3.36
#